data_AF-A0A8H3X5J4-F1
#
_entry.id   AF-A0A8H3X5J4-F1
#
_cell.length_a   1.000
_cell.length_b   1.000
_cell.length_c   1.000
_cell.angle_alpha   90.00
_cell.angle_beta   90.00
_cell.angle_gamma   90.00
#
_symmetry.space_group_name_H-M   'P 1'
#
loop_
_entity.id
_entity.type
_entity.pdbx_description
1 polymer ?
#
loop_
_entity_poly.entity_id
_entity_poly.type
_entity_poly.pdbx_seq_one_letter_code
_entity_poly.pdbx_strand_id
1 'polypeptide(L)'
;MVNLNISPNKSIEKVISENQIKYINCDQLTESEEIAKGAFGYIRKAVWKGHKITVALKFLKADVNTIEDFVKEFAMNTEFSRN
;
A
#
# COMPACT_ATOMS: atom_id res chain seq x y z
N MET A 1 15.10 -14.06 26.48
CA MET A 1 14.98 -14.74 25.17
C MET A 1 13.59 -14.47 24.65
N VAL A 2 13.45 -13.56 23.68
CA VAL A 2 12.19 -13.38 22.95
C VAL A 2 12.55 -13.37 21.47
N ASN A 3 12.48 -14.55 20.86
CA ASN A 3 12.50 -14.68 19.40
C ASN A 3 11.15 -14.17 18.91
N LEU A 4 11.11 -12.95 18.39
CA LEU A 4 9.98 -12.49 17.59
C LEU A 4 10.12 -13.10 16.19
N ASN A 5 9.82 -14.40 16.12
CA ASN A 5 9.65 -15.15 14.88
C ASN A 5 8.34 -14.64 14.25
N ILE A 6 8.41 -13.57 13.46
CA ILE A 6 7.28 -13.11 12.66
C ILE A 6 7.10 -14.15 11.56
N SER A 7 6.13 -15.05 11.77
CA SER A 7 5.77 -16.11 10.83
C SER A 7 5.33 -15.53 9.46
N PRO A 8 5.65 -16.18 8.33
CA PRO A 8 5.47 -15.63 6.97
C PRO A 8 4.01 -15.56 6.48
N ASN A 9 3.02 -15.53 7.38
CA ASN A 9 1.60 -15.62 7.02
C ASN A 9 0.73 -14.72 7.91
N LYS A 10 1.02 -13.42 7.95
CA LYS A 10 -0.04 -12.43 8.20
C LYS A 10 -0.66 -12.13 6.85
N SER A 11 -1.67 -12.92 6.44
CA SER A 11 -2.33 -12.72 5.15
C SER A 11 -2.95 -11.32 5.09
N ILE A 12 -3.00 -10.72 3.90
CA ILE A 12 -3.55 -9.36 3.69
C ILE A 12 -4.97 -9.28 4.25
N GLU A 13 -5.75 -10.36 4.09
CA GLU A 13 -7.10 -10.50 4.60
C GLU A 13 -7.15 -10.34 6.12
N LYS A 14 -6.18 -10.90 6.85
CA LYS A 14 -6.09 -10.73 8.31
C LYS A 14 -5.84 -9.26 8.68
N VAL A 15 -4.91 -8.59 8.00
CA VAL A 15 -4.58 -7.18 8.24
C VAL A 15 -5.76 -6.25 7.91
N ILE A 16 -6.52 -6.56 6.86
CA ILE A 16 -7.78 -5.88 6.52
C ILE A 16 -8.84 -6.14 7.60
N SER A 17 -9.02 -7.40 8.04
CA SER A 17 -10.01 -7.77 9.06
C SER A 17 -9.73 -7.14 10.43
N GLU A 18 -8.45 -6.92 10.76
CA GLU A 18 -8.00 -6.22 11.96
C GLU A 18 -8.09 -4.69 11.83
N ASN A 19 -8.66 -4.17 10.73
CA ASN A 19 -8.77 -2.73 10.41
C ASN A 19 -7.44 -1.96 10.45
N GLN A 20 -6.31 -2.66 10.31
CA GLN A 20 -4.98 -2.03 10.29
C GLN A 20 -4.69 -1.35 8.95
N ILE A 21 -5.35 -1.81 7.88
CA ILE A 21 -5.31 -1.21 6.54
C ILE A 21 -6.75 -0.99 6.06
N LYS A 22 -7.03 0.19 5.51
CA LYS A 22 -8.30 0.46 4.84
C LYS A 22 -8.22 -0.03 3.39
N TYR A 23 -9.05 -1.01 3.07
CA TYR A 23 -9.22 -1.47 1.69
C TYR A 23 -10.10 -0.48 0.91
N ILE A 24 -9.66 -0.12 -0.29
CA ILE A 24 -10.40 0.74 -1.22
C ILE A 24 -10.55 -0.05 -2.52
N ASN A 25 -11.78 -0.21 -3.01
CA ASN A 25 -12.01 -0.81 -4.32
C ASN A 25 -11.50 0.14 -5.43
N CYS A 26 -10.71 -0.38 -6.36
CA CYS A 26 -10.19 0.31 -7.54
C CYS A 26 -11.28 1.02 -8.36
N ASP A 27 -12.53 0.52 -8.39
CA ASP A 27 -13.65 1.17 -9.09
C ASP A 27 -13.99 2.57 -8.56
N GLN A 28 -13.60 2.84 -7.31
CA GLN A 28 -13.75 4.15 -6.67
C GLN A 28 -12.67 5.15 -7.13
N LEU A 29 -11.67 4.70 -7.87
CA LEU A 29 -10.57 5.50 -8.36
C LEU A 29 -10.73 5.73 -9.87
N THR A 30 -10.25 6.87 -10.34
CA THR A 30 -10.17 7.17 -11.78
C THR A 30 -8.75 7.59 -12.09
N GLU A 31 -8.00 6.68 -12.66
CA GLU A 31 -6.64 6.91 -13.13
C GLU A 31 -6.64 7.84 -14.34
N SER A 32 -5.62 8.71 -14.41
CA SER A 32 -5.52 9.72 -15.47
C SER A 32 -4.14 9.70 -16.13
N GLU A 33 -3.08 9.90 -15.35
CA GLU A 33 -1.72 10.07 -15.87
C GLU A 33 -0.68 9.37 -14.99
N GLU A 34 0.35 8.79 -15.60
CA GLU A 34 1.56 8.39 -14.88
C GLU A 34 2.36 9.65 -14.54
N ILE A 35 2.73 9.80 -13.26
CA ILE A 35 3.47 10.97 -12.77
C ILE A 35 4.92 10.64 -12.41
N ALA A 36 5.24 9.38 -12.14
CA ALA A 36 6.61 8.96 -11.86
C ALA A 36 6.80 7.45 -12.08
N LYS A 37 8.03 7.05 -12.37
CA LYS A 37 8.44 5.64 -12.44
C LYS A 37 9.78 5.46 -11.74
N GLY A 38 9.88 4.42 -10.92
CA GLY A 38 11.07 4.08 -10.16
C GLY A 38 11.42 2.60 -10.25
N ALA A 39 12.44 2.20 -9.50
CA ALA A 39 12.89 0.80 -9.44
C ALA A 39 11.78 -0.15 -8.98
N PHE A 40 11.01 0.28 -7.98
CA PHE A 40 9.98 -0.51 -7.29
C PHE A 40 8.60 -0.47 -7.95
N GLY A 41 8.41 0.35 -9.00
CA GLY A 41 7.12 0.48 -9.68
C GLY A 41 6.87 1.87 -10.23
N TYR A 42 5.61 2.27 -10.36
CA TYR A 42 5.21 3.55 -10.94
C TYR A 42 4.10 4.20 -10.14
N ILE A 43 3.97 5.51 -10.26
CA ILE A 43 2.96 6.32 -9.58
C ILE A 43 2.07 6.95 -10.65
N ARG A 44 0.76 6.84 -10.46
CA ARG A 44 -0.24 7.55 -11.27
C ARG A 44 -1.05 8.51 -10.42
N LYS A 45 -1.56 9.56 -11.05
CA LYS A 45 -2.57 10.42 -10.46
C LYS A 45 -3.95 9.82 -10.66
N ALA A 46 -4.77 9.88 -9.62
CA ALA A 46 -6.18 9.54 -9.71
C ALA A 46 -7.08 10.43 -8.89
N VAL A 47 -8.37 10.36 -9.19
CA VAL A 47 -9.43 10.96 -8.38
C VAL A 47 -10.14 9.86 -7.60
N TRP A 48 -10.29 10.03 -6.28
CA TRP A 48 -11.16 9.19 -5.46
C TRP A 48 -12.60 9.70 -5.51
N LYS A 49 -13.43 9.06 -6.33
CA LYS A 49 -14.77 9.52 -6.73
C LYS A 49 -15.66 9.91 -5.55
N GLY A 50 -15.72 9.07 -4.52
CA GLY A 50 -16.59 9.30 -3.35
C GLY A 50 -16.20 10.52 -2.52
N HIS A 51 -14.93 10.93 -2.59
CA HIS A 51 -14.39 12.03 -1.78
C HIS A 51 -14.04 13.26 -2.63
N LYS A 52 -14.06 13.14 -3.96
CA LYS A 52 -13.68 14.18 -4.93
C LYS A 52 -12.28 14.75 -4.67
N ILE A 53 -11.37 13.94 -4.13
CA ILE A 53 -9.98 14.32 -3.88
C ILE A 53 -9.04 13.69 -4.91
N THR A 54 -7.94 14.39 -5.20
CA THR A 54 -6.85 13.86 -6.02
C THR A 54 -5.87 13.10 -5.13
N VAL A 55 -5.48 11.90 -5.56
CA VAL A 55 -4.57 10.99 -4.84
C VAL A 55 -3.48 10.49 -5.79
N ALA A 56 -2.37 10.05 -5.20
CA ALA A 56 -1.32 9.32 -5.90
C ALA A 56 -1.51 7.80 -5.69
N LEU A 57 -1.66 7.05 -6.78
CA LEU A 57 -1.68 5.60 -6.81
C LEU A 57 -0.27 5.08 -7.08
N LYS A 58 0.35 4.43 -6.10
CA LYS A 58 1.63 3.75 -6.28
C LYS A 58 1.39 2.27 -6.63
N PHE A 59 1.81 1.88 -7.82
CA PHE A 59 1.84 0.50 -8.29
C PHE A 59 3.20 -0.10 -7.99
N LEU A 60 3.24 -1.33 -7.48
CA LEU A 60 4.46 -2.06 -7.18
C LEU A 60 4.65 -3.19 -8.20
N LYS A 61 5.89 -3.50 -8.58
CA LYS A 61 6.20 -4.64 -9.46
C LYS A 61 6.00 -5.96 -8.71
N ALA A 62 5.44 -6.97 -9.38
CA ALA A 62 5.03 -8.24 -8.76
C ALA A 62 6.19 -9.22 -8.51
N ASP A 63 7.39 -8.90 -8.97
CA ASP A 63 8.45 -9.88 -9.23
C ASP A 63 9.29 -10.24 -7.98
N VAL A 64 8.99 -9.69 -6.81
CA VAL A 64 9.81 -9.87 -5.58
C VAL A 64 8.89 -9.90 -4.37
N ASN A 65 8.87 -10.98 -3.57
CA ASN A 65 8.46 -11.06 -2.15
C ASN A 65 7.51 -9.96 -1.60
N THR A 66 6.42 -9.69 -2.32
CA THR A 66 5.91 -8.31 -2.51
C THR A 66 5.10 -7.79 -1.34
N ILE A 67 4.47 -8.70 -0.60
CA ILE A 67 3.58 -8.35 0.51
C ILE A 67 4.39 -7.97 1.74
N GLU A 68 5.50 -8.67 2.03
CA GLU A 68 6.33 -8.34 3.18
C GLU A 68 7.05 -7.01 2.98
N ASP A 69 7.58 -6.77 1.79
CA ASP A 69 8.21 -5.50 1.43
C ASP A 69 7.18 -4.37 1.38
N PHE A 70 5.96 -4.63 0.90
CA PHE A 70 4.84 -3.69 0.99
C PHE A 70 4.48 -3.34 2.43
N VAL A 71 4.35 -4.34 3.31
CA VAL A 71 4.02 -4.13 4.73
C VAL A 71 5.14 -3.37 5.43
N LYS A 72 6.41 -3.67 5.14
CA LYS A 72 7.57 -2.92 5.66
C LYS A 72 7.55 -1.47 5.20
N GLU A 73 7.39 -1.23 3.89
CA GLU A 73 7.34 0.13 3.34
C GLU A 73 6.15 0.92 3.93
N PHE A 74 4.99 0.28 4.03
CA PHE A 74 3.80 0.88 4.64
C PHE A 74 4.04 1.24 6.11
N ALA A 75 4.62 0.31 6.90
CA ALA A 75 4.95 0.55 8.30
C ALA A 75 5.89 1.76 8.45
N MET A 76 6.97 1.81 7.67
CA MET A 76 7.93 2.93 7.69
C MET A 76 7.25 4.28 7.36
N ASN A 77 6.38 4.32 6.35
CA ASN A 77 5.67 5.54 5.98
C ASN A 77 4.67 5.99 7.08
N THR A 78 4.01 5.05 7.76
CA THR A 78 3.08 5.36 8.86
C THR A 78 3.78 5.83 10.14
N GLU A 79 4.99 5.35 10.43
CA GLU A 79 5.80 5.82 11.55
C GLU A 79 6.33 7.24 11.31
N PHE A 80 6.74 7.55 10.08
CA PHE A 80 7.17 8.90 9.72
C PHE A 80 6.06 9.95 9.84
N SER A 81 4.80 9.55 9.65
CA SER A 81 3.64 10.45 9.75
C SER A 81 3.15 10.69 11.19
N ARG A 82 3.72 10.00 12.19
CA ARG A 82 3.34 10.11 13.61
C ARG A 82 4.27 10.98 14.46
N ASN A 83 5.40 11.42 13.91
CA ASN A 83 6.31 12.39 14.52
C ASN A 83 6.01 13.81 14.05
#